data_AF-A0A3A0AT27-F1
#
_entry.id   AF-A0A3A0AT27-F1
#
_cell.length_a   1.000
_cell.length_b   1.000
_cell.length_c   1.000
_cell.angle_alpha   90.00
_cell.angle_beta   90.00
_cell.angle_gamma   90.00
#
_symmetry.space_group_name_H-M   'P 1'
#
loop_
_entity.id
_entity.type
_entity.pdbx_description
1 polymer ?
#
loop_
_entity_poly.entity_id
_entity_poly.type
_entity_poly.pdbx_seq_one_letter_code
_entity_poly.pdbx_strand_id
1 'polypeptide(L)'
;MLQRVNAFINALHTSGRSTGALWLDIRLEDGNRTVRSDRLTFGVPADFHCHNDCIAAAAMTLIGDRAERVQFNFAISSRCADIITSYYAATEVGPVDTGLKPRQRGREIGLMLSGGIDSLAVWMILSDALGRGNFKVITTDFGHGFSFERRGFQALRRDITCSTDFRAKGYAEHGRFTGAAPLLHADYLDLDAVVTGHLYNHPPVSFEPLLGQPPRYLREDLPFLAGGLGEIHLARALSSVLPLQVVMQGDPTLLEACWHGSSRPGTDKQFKKSLMFRRMYAKLGLTCPEWIANVPNPRRQLDVLGNPASIPTLLYLIHHFGVDALRPNYHDLAMHDLTLCDGMTFEFFEHYNPSITAFLPHSLQRGVLQALNSYGIEPYTEYDWIEFAYMRVLTEAALAGGRRLGRNPDDSAIPPFEAWRETYPGP
;
A
#
# COMPACT_ATOMS: atom_id res chain seq x y z
N MET A 1 -12.84 19.97 4.26
CA MET A 1 -11.88 19.75 5.37
C MET A 1 -12.60 18.91 6.40
N LEU A 2 -12.13 17.69 6.67
CA LEU A 2 -12.77 16.81 7.65
C LEU A 2 -12.52 17.36 9.05
N GLN A 3 -13.52 17.26 9.93
CA GLN A 3 -13.44 17.75 11.30
C GLN A 3 -12.44 16.92 12.10
N ARG A 4 -11.53 17.59 12.84
CA ARG A 4 -10.57 16.92 13.73
C ARG A 4 -11.32 16.39 14.96
N VAL A 5 -10.84 15.29 15.53
CA VAL A 5 -11.48 14.59 16.65
C VAL A 5 -10.51 14.36 17.81
N ASN A 6 -11.02 14.23 19.03
CA ASN A 6 -10.27 13.75 20.18
C ASN A 6 -10.28 12.23 20.18
N ALA A 7 -9.11 11.60 20.30
CA ALA A 7 -8.96 10.15 20.34
C ALA A 7 -8.59 9.68 21.76
N PHE A 8 -9.38 8.75 22.29
CA PHE A 8 -9.11 8.06 23.56
C PHE A 8 -8.86 6.59 23.26
N ILE A 9 -7.73 6.08 23.74
CA ILE A 9 -7.21 4.77 23.37
C ILE A 9 -6.90 4.01 24.67
N ASN A 10 -7.68 2.97 24.96
CA ASN A 10 -7.40 2.08 26.09
C ASN A 10 -6.90 0.73 25.60
N ALA A 11 -5.82 0.23 26.19
CA ALA A 11 -5.29 -1.09 25.88
C ALA A 11 -5.39 -2.03 27.07
N LEU A 12 -5.75 -3.30 26.81
CA LEU A 12 -5.81 -4.36 27.80
C LEU A 12 -5.27 -5.67 27.22
N HIS A 13 -4.19 -6.19 27.80
CA HIS A 13 -3.74 -7.55 27.53
C HIS A 13 -4.55 -8.53 28.36
N THR A 14 -5.15 -9.54 27.73
CA THR A 14 -5.88 -10.58 28.45
C THR A 14 -4.99 -11.80 28.66
N SER A 15 -4.42 -11.95 29.85
CA SER A 15 -3.78 -13.19 30.29
C SER A 15 -4.86 -14.22 30.67
N GLY A 16 -4.70 -15.48 30.26
CA GLY A 16 -5.57 -16.59 30.70
C GLY A 16 -6.38 -17.33 29.63
N ARG A 17 -6.27 -16.97 28.34
CA ARG A 17 -6.73 -17.82 27.22
C ARG A 17 -5.53 -18.50 26.58
N SER A 18 -5.73 -19.71 26.04
CA SER A 18 -4.67 -20.47 25.33
C SER A 18 -4.09 -19.75 24.11
N THR A 19 -4.76 -18.68 23.66
CA THR A 19 -4.28 -17.71 22.68
C THR A 19 -4.30 -16.34 23.35
N GLY A 20 -3.16 -15.67 23.46
CA GLY A 20 -3.12 -14.30 23.97
C GLY A 20 -3.96 -13.36 23.11
N ALA A 21 -4.49 -12.30 23.73
CA ALA A 21 -5.19 -11.25 23.01
C ALA A 21 -4.89 -9.88 23.61
N LEU A 22 -4.79 -8.90 22.73
CA LEU A 22 -4.79 -7.48 23.04
C LEU A 22 -6.13 -6.90 22.63
N TRP A 23 -6.80 -6.23 23.56
CA TRP A 23 -7.97 -5.40 23.29
C TRP A 23 -7.57 -3.94 23.22
N LEU A 24 -8.07 -3.26 22.20
CA LEU A 24 -7.84 -1.83 21.99
C LEU A 24 -9.20 -1.12 21.89
N ASP A 25 -9.61 -0.44 22.95
CA ASP A 25 -10.82 0.39 22.95
C ASP A 25 -10.47 1.76 22.37
N ILE A 26 -11.03 2.09 21.20
CA ILE A 26 -10.85 3.38 20.54
C ILE A 26 -12.16 4.15 20.60
N ARG A 27 -12.13 5.33 21.22
CA ARG A 27 -13.25 6.28 21.23
C ARG A 27 -12.81 7.57 20.56
N LEU A 28 -13.58 8.02 19.57
CA LEU A 28 -13.38 9.28 18.86
C LEU A 28 -14.51 10.25 19.23
N GLU A 29 -14.15 11.46 19.63
CA GLU A 29 -15.08 12.51 20.05
C GLU A 29 -14.90 13.77 19.22
N ASP A 30 -16.02 14.39 18.85
CA ASP A 30 -16.07 15.71 18.23
C ASP A 30 -16.74 16.67 19.21
N GLY A 31 -15.93 17.55 19.82
CA GLY A 31 -16.31 18.30 21.00
C GLY A 31 -16.70 17.35 22.14
N ASN A 32 -17.97 17.42 22.57
CA ASN A 32 -18.53 16.55 23.62
C ASN A 32 -19.33 15.36 23.07
N ARG A 33 -19.33 15.14 21.75
CA ARG A 33 -20.11 14.08 21.10
C ARG A 33 -19.20 12.93 20.69
N THR A 34 -19.45 11.73 21.21
CA THR A 34 -18.83 10.51 20.68
C THR A 34 -19.33 10.25 19.27
N VAL A 35 -18.42 10.28 18.29
CA VAL A 35 -18.71 9.97 16.88
C VAL A 35 -18.39 8.51 16.54
N ARG A 36 -17.54 7.87 17.35
CA ARG A 36 -17.20 6.44 17.22
C ARG A 36 -16.69 5.88 18.53
N SER A 37 -17.03 4.63 18.85
CA SER A 37 -16.53 3.93 20.02
C SER A 37 -16.57 2.43 19.75
N ASP A 38 -15.40 1.80 19.61
CA ASP A 38 -15.27 0.40 19.26
C ASP A 38 -14.17 -0.27 20.10
N ARG A 39 -14.39 -1.53 20.50
CA ARG A 39 -13.34 -2.41 21.03
C ARG A 39 -12.75 -3.22 19.90
N LEU A 40 -11.47 -3.11 19.61
CA LEU A 40 -10.79 -3.94 18.61
C LEU A 40 -10.08 -5.12 19.29
N THR A 41 -9.98 -6.24 18.59
CA THR A 41 -9.24 -7.43 19.07
C THR A 41 -8.05 -7.72 18.19
N PHE A 42 -6.91 -8.07 18.80
CA PHE A 42 -5.70 -8.51 18.11
C PHE A 42 -5.18 -9.78 18.78
N GLY A 43 -4.94 -10.82 17.98
CA GLY A 43 -4.25 -12.02 18.44
C GLY A 43 -2.77 -11.72 18.63
N VAL A 44 -2.28 -11.95 19.85
CA VAL A 44 -0.87 -11.82 20.24
C VAL A 44 -0.46 -13.07 21.05
N PRO A 45 0.83 -13.41 21.18
CA PRO A 45 1.26 -14.52 22.04
C PRO A 45 0.82 -14.32 23.50
N ALA A 46 0.44 -15.40 24.19
CA ALA A 46 -0.18 -15.33 25.52
C ALA A 46 0.78 -14.85 26.63
N ASP A 47 2.07 -15.03 26.41
CA ASP A 47 3.19 -14.68 27.28
C ASP A 47 3.92 -13.41 26.83
N PHE A 48 3.36 -12.69 25.86
CA PHE A 48 3.97 -11.50 25.28
C PHE A 48 3.17 -10.23 25.62
N HIS A 49 3.90 -9.18 25.99
CA HIS A 49 3.36 -7.84 26.19
C HIS A 49 3.93 -6.90 25.13
N CYS A 50 3.05 -6.31 24.33
CA CYS A 50 3.45 -5.31 23.35
C CYS A 50 4.00 -4.07 24.07
N HIS A 51 5.08 -3.49 23.56
CA HIS A 51 5.58 -2.21 24.04
C HIS A 51 4.53 -1.10 23.86
N ASN A 52 4.38 -0.20 24.84
CA ASN A 52 3.36 0.85 24.82
C ASN A 52 3.44 1.73 23.56
N ASP A 53 4.65 2.13 23.15
CA ASP A 53 4.86 2.85 21.88
C ASP A 53 4.32 2.10 20.66
N CYS A 54 4.45 0.77 20.62
CA CYS A 54 3.92 -0.06 19.53
C CYS A 54 2.39 -0.08 19.54
N ILE A 55 1.77 -0.13 20.71
CA ILE A 55 0.30 -0.06 20.86
C ILE A 55 -0.22 1.30 20.39
N ALA A 56 0.42 2.38 20.83
CA ALA A 56 0.06 3.74 20.42
C ALA A 56 0.23 3.93 18.90
N ALA A 57 1.36 3.50 18.35
CA ALA A 57 1.64 3.50 16.92
C ALA A 57 0.63 2.67 16.12
N ALA A 58 0.28 1.46 16.60
CA ALA A 58 -0.73 0.63 15.95
C ALA A 58 -2.09 1.34 15.91
N ALA A 59 -2.48 2.03 16.97
CA ALA A 59 -3.69 2.86 16.99
C ALA A 59 -3.61 4.00 15.95
N MET A 60 -2.45 4.65 15.78
CA MET A 60 -2.27 5.67 14.73
C MET A 60 -2.57 5.11 13.34
N THR A 61 -2.11 3.90 13.04
CA THR A 61 -2.35 3.29 11.72
C THR A 61 -3.83 3.05 11.41
N LEU A 62 -4.69 2.99 12.44
CA LEU A 62 -6.12 2.71 12.33
C LEU A 62 -6.98 3.99 12.37
N ILE A 63 -6.53 5.01 13.10
CA ILE A 63 -7.27 6.27 13.27
C ILE A 63 -7.07 7.20 12.05
N GLY A 64 -5.96 7.05 11.32
CA GLY A 64 -5.62 7.91 10.19
C GLY A 64 -4.97 9.21 10.67
N ASP A 65 -5.32 10.35 10.07
CA ASP A 65 -4.69 11.67 10.27
C ASP A 65 -5.56 12.68 11.03
N ARG A 66 -6.62 12.21 11.70
CA ARG A 66 -7.74 13.07 12.16
C ARG A 66 -7.70 13.51 13.61
N ALA A 67 -6.68 13.15 14.39
CA ALA A 67 -6.67 13.46 15.81
C ALA A 67 -6.23 14.90 16.11
N GLU A 68 -6.93 15.59 17.01
CA GLU A 68 -6.48 16.85 17.62
C GLU A 68 -5.83 16.61 18.98
N ARG A 69 -6.43 15.74 19.78
CA ARG A 69 -5.89 15.30 21.07
C ARG A 69 -5.86 13.78 21.10
N VAL A 70 -4.84 13.23 21.73
CA VAL A 70 -4.66 11.78 21.87
C VAL A 70 -4.40 11.43 23.33
N GLN A 71 -5.29 10.65 23.93
CA GLN A 71 -5.19 10.20 25.32
C GLN A 71 -5.13 8.69 25.40
N PHE A 72 -4.19 8.17 26.17
CA PHE A 72 -3.96 6.75 26.43
C PHE A 72 -4.24 6.42 27.91
N ASN A 73 -4.63 5.18 28.24
CA ASN A 73 -4.64 4.70 29.63
C ASN A 73 -3.27 4.15 30.11
N PHE A 74 -2.24 4.28 29.30
CA PHE A 74 -0.87 3.86 29.57
C PHE A 74 0.10 4.95 29.14
N ALA A 75 1.28 5.00 29.77
CA ALA A 75 2.30 5.98 29.40
C ALA A 75 3.07 5.55 28.14
N ILE A 76 3.39 6.51 27.28
CA ILE A 76 4.27 6.32 26.11
C ILE A 76 5.58 7.10 26.29
N SER A 77 6.60 6.73 25.52
CA SER A 77 7.88 7.44 25.55
C SER A 77 7.76 8.84 24.95
N SER A 78 8.64 9.76 25.34
CA SER A 78 8.68 11.12 24.77
C SER A 78 8.85 11.10 23.25
N ARG A 79 9.70 10.21 22.72
CA ARG A 79 9.91 10.07 21.26
C ARG A 79 8.63 9.69 20.53
N CYS A 80 7.85 8.75 21.07
CA CYS A 80 6.58 8.35 20.49
C CYS A 80 5.58 9.52 20.52
N ALA A 81 5.49 10.23 21.65
CA ALA A 81 4.63 11.39 21.81
C ALA A 81 4.97 12.52 20.83
N ASP A 82 6.25 12.80 20.60
CA ASP A 82 6.71 13.83 19.65
C ASP A 82 6.31 13.49 18.21
N ILE A 83 6.44 12.23 17.82
CA ILE A 83 6.06 11.77 16.47
C ILE A 83 4.54 11.81 16.28
N ILE A 84 3.76 11.38 17.28
CA ILE A 84 2.28 11.50 17.27
C ILE A 84 1.89 12.97 17.13
N THR A 85 2.50 13.84 17.92
CA THR A 85 2.27 15.29 17.91
C THR A 85 2.54 15.87 16.52
N SER A 86 3.67 15.53 15.91
CA SER A 86 4.05 15.98 14.57
C SER A 86 3.12 15.45 13.48
N TYR A 87 2.81 14.16 13.49
CA TYR A 87 1.99 13.51 12.46
C TYR A 87 0.59 14.12 12.37
N TYR A 88 -0.06 14.28 13.52
CA TYR A 88 -1.41 14.82 13.64
C TYR A 88 -1.45 16.35 13.69
N ALA A 89 -0.33 17.03 13.97
CA ALA A 89 -0.33 18.39 14.52
C ALA A 89 -1.23 18.49 15.77
N ALA A 90 -1.13 17.49 16.66
CA ALA A 90 -1.97 17.38 17.86
C ALA A 90 -1.62 18.48 18.88
N THR A 91 -2.62 18.96 19.61
CA THR A 91 -2.44 19.95 20.68
C THR A 91 -2.09 19.30 22.01
N GLU A 92 -2.43 18.02 22.19
CA GLU A 92 -2.20 17.26 23.41
C GLU A 92 -2.01 15.77 23.09
N VAL A 93 -0.96 15.16 23.63
CA VAL A 93 -0.69 13.72 23.55
C VAL A 93 -0.22 13.22 24.92
N GLY A 94 -0.84 12.18 25.47
CA GLY A 94 -0.36 11.61 26.73
C GLY A 94 -1.20 10.45 27.29
N PRO A 95 -0.85 9.94 28.49
CA PRO A 95 0.25 10.40 29.33
C PRO A 95 1.63 10.05 28.74
N VAL A 96 2.60 10.93 28.98
CA VAL A 96 4.00 10.73 28.57
C VAL A 96 4.83 10.44 29.81
N ASP A 97 5.61 9.36 29.79
CA ASP A 97 6.62 9.07 30.81
C ASP A 97 8.01 9.39 30.24
N THR A 98 8.65 10.43 30.77
CA THR A 98 9.97 10.88 30.33
C THR A 98 11.10 9.91 30.70
N GLY A 99 10.85 8.98 31.64
CA GLY A 99 11.76 7.89 31.99
C GLY A 99 11.56 6.64 31.14
N LEU A 100 10.44 6.51 30.42
CA LEU A 100 10.17 5.36 29.56
C LEU A 100 11.07 5.41 28.33
N LYS A 101 11.95 4.41 28.20
CA LYS A 101 12.81 4.28 27.02
C LYS A 101 11.94 3.98 25.80
N PRO A 102 12.18 4.63 24.64
CA PRO A 102 11.49 4.28 23.42
C PRO A 102 11.83 2.84 23.00
N ARG A 103 10.90 2.20 22.28
CA ARG A 103 11.14 0.88 21.69
C ARG A 103 12.43 0.91 20.87
N GLN A 104 13.30 -0.07 21.11
CA GLN A 104 14.53 -0.23 20.33
C GLN A 104 14.23 -1.01 19.06
N ARG A 105 14.91 -0.65 17.96
CA ARG A 105 14.81 -1.40 16.72
C ARG A 105 15.43 -2.77 16.90
N GLY A 106 14.81 -3.78 16.30
CA GLY A 106 15.34 -5.13 16.28
C GLY A 106 16.40 -5.32 15.19
N ARG A 107 16.51 -6.55 14.67
CA ARG A 107 17.50 -6.93 13.63
C ARG A 107 16.86 -7.49 12.37
N GLU A 108 15.61 -7.93 12.46
CA GLU A 108 14.93 -8.69 11.43
C GLU A 108 14.11 -7.79 10.51
N ILE A 109 14.04 -8.16 9.23
CA ILE A 109 13.12 -7.54 8.28
C ILE A 109 11.82 -8.33 8.29
N GLY A 110 10.68 -7.66 8.43
CA GLY A 110 9.36 -8.25 8.28
C GLY A 110 8.76 -8.00 6.91
N LEU A 111 8.09 -8.98 6.31
CA LEU A 111 7.22 -8.81 5.17
C LEU A 111 5.76 -8.80 5.63
N MET A 112 5.02 -7.78 5.24
CA MET A 112 3.57 -7.71 5.42
C MET A 112 2.86 -8.46 4.28
N LEU A 113 2.57 -9.75 4.51
CA LEU A 113 1.97 -10.64 3.53
C LEU A 113 0.44 -10.62 3.61
N SER A 114 -0.20 -10.04 2.58
CA SER A 114 -1.67 -10.00 2.43
C SER A 114 -2.27 -11.28 1.82
N GLY A 115 -1.44 -12.09 1.15
CA GLY A 115 -1.91 -13.22 0.34
C GLY A 115 -2.36 -12.81 -1.08
N GLY A 116 -2.31 -11.53 -1.44
CA GLY A 116 -2.52 -11.08 -2.82
C GLY A 116 -1.24 -11.11 -3.66
N ILE A 117 -1.42 -10.91 -4.97
CA ILE A 117 -0.34 -10.89 -5.98
C ILE A 117 0.81 -9.94 -5.61
N ASP A 118 0.51 -8.71 -5.18
CA ASP A 118 1.53 -7.69 -4.96
C ASP A 118 2.47 -8.10 -3.80
N SER A 119 1.91 -8.63 -2.71
CA SER A 119 2.70 -9.15 -1.59
C SER A 119 3.41 -10.47 -1.90
N LEU A 120 2.88 -11.29 -2.83
CA LEU A 120 3.56 -12.49 -3.32
C LEU A 120 4.80 -12.10 -4.15
N ALA A 121 4.69 -11.11 -5.02
CA ALA A 121 5.83 -10.61 -5.79
C ALA A 121 6.94 -10.08 -4.85
N VAL A 122 6.57 -9.31 -3.82
CA VAL A 122 7.55 -8.84 -2.82
C VAL A 122 8.18 -10.02 -2.07
N TRP A 123 7.40 -11.04 -1.71
CA TRP A 123 7.93 -12.26 -1.09
C TRP A 123 8.96 -12.96 -1.99
N MET A 124 8.70 -13.06 -3.29
CA MET A 124 9.61 -13.65 -4.26
C MET A 124 10.89 -12.82 -4.40
N ILE A 125 10.77 -11.50 -4.59
CA ILE A 125 11.92 -10.60 -4.69
C ILE A 125 12.80 -10.67 -3.43
N LEU A 126 12.20 -10.64 -2.23
CA LEU A 126 12.95 -10.76 -0.98
C LEU A 126 13.59 -12.14 -0.82
N SER A 127 12.90 -13.20 -1.25
CA SER A 127 13.43 -14.56 -1.22
C SER A 127 14.68 -14.72 -2.07
N ASP A 128 14.74 -14.06 -3.22
CA ASP A 128 15.91 -14.08 -4.10
C ASP A 128 17.01 -13.12 -3.61
N ALA A 129 16.63 -11.96 -3.11
CA ALA A 129 17.57 -10.95 -2.61
C ALA A 129 18.27 -11.35 -1.31
N LEU A 130 17.57 -12.04 -0.40
CA LEU A 130 18.06 -12.36 0.94
C LEU A 130 18.19 -13.86 1.21
N GLY A 131 17.55 -14.71 0.41
CA GLY A 131 17.36 -16.12 0.71
C GLY A 131 16.07 -16.38 1.48
N ARG A 132 15.40 -17.49 1.15
CA ARG A 132 14.16 -17.92 1.82
C ARG A 132 14.43 -18.16 3.31
N GLY A 133 13.63 -17.53 4.18
CA GLY A 133 13.73 -17.67 5.62
C GLY A 133 14.64 -16.64 6.31
N ASN A 134 15.29 -15.76 5.56
CA ASN A 134 16.13 -14.66 6.10
C ASN A 134 15.33 -13.36 6.29
N PHE A 135 14.01 -13.47 6.44
CA PHE A 135 13.10 -12.40 6.79
C PHE A 135 11.85 -13.03 7.43
N LYS A 136 11.13 -12.27 8.27
CA LYS A 136 9.88 -12.72 8.91
C LYS A 136 8.70 -12.46 8.00
N VAL A 137 7.71 -13.34 8.01
CA VAL A 137 6.47 -13.19 7.25
C VAL A 137 5.30 -13.00 8.21
N ILE A 138 4.65 -11.85 8.11
CA ILE A 138 3.60 -11.38 9.01
C ILE A 138 2.32 -11.21 8.20
N THR A 139 1.26 -11.87 8.64
CA THR A 139 -0.06 -11.78 8.01
C THR A 139 -1.10 -11.31 9.02
N THR A 140 -2.12 -10.61 8.53
CA THR A 140 -3.31 -10.26 9.30
C THR A 140 -4.51 -11.04 8.78
N ASP A 141 -5.24 -11.67 9.69
CA ASP A 141 -6.49 -12.38 9.40
C ASP A 141 -7.68 -11.57 9.92
N PHE A 142 -8.46 -11.01 9.01
CA PHE A 142 -9.60 -10.14 9.34
C PHE A 142 -10.91 -10.90 9.64
N GLY A 143 -10.87 -12.24 9.72
CA GLY A 143 -12.02 -13.08 10.01
C GLY A 143 -12.94 -13.34 8.81
N HIS A 144 -14.18 -13.78 9.09
CA HIS A 144 -15.07 -14.44 8.12
C HIS A 144 -15.32 -13.65 6.82
N GLY A 145 -15.48 -12.32 6.91
CA GLY A 145 -15.73 -11.45 5.74
C GLY A 145 -14.56 -11.41 4.73
N PHE A 146 -13.37 -11.85 5.14
CA PHE A 146 -12.14 -11.77 4.36
C PHE A 146 -11.47 -13.14 4.20
N SER A 147 -12.24 -14.21 4.38
CA SER A 147 -11.78 -15.60 4.21
C SER A 147 -11.19 -15.92 2.83
N PHE A 148 -11.48 -15.12 1.80
CA PHE A 148 -10.83 -15.25 0.49
C PHE A 148 -9.33 -14.94 0.57
N GLU A 149 -8.91 -13.93 1.33
CA GLU A 149 -7.48 -13.54 1.51
C GLU A 149 -6.68 -14.68 2.14
N ARG A 150 -7.33 -15.44 3.04
CA ARG A 150 -6.77 -16.62 3.69
C ARG A 150 -6.30 -17.69 2.71
N ARG A 151 -6.98 -17.87 1.58
CA ARG A 151 -6.54 -18.82 0.53
C ARG A 151 -5.16 -18.46 0.00
N GLY A 152 -4.89 -17.18 -0.20
CA GLY A 152 -3.62 -16.70 -0.70
C GLY A 152 -2.49 -16.85 0.31
N PHE A 153 -2.66 -16.30 1.52
CA PHE A 153 -1.56 -16.33 2.48
C PHE A 153 -1.31 -17.71 3.11
N GLN A 154 -2.30 -18.61 3.14
CA GLN A 154 -2.10 -19.97 3.69
C GLN A 154 -1.19 -20.83 2.84
N ALA A 155 -1.05 -20.52 1.54
CA ALA A 155 -0.12 -21.20 0.64
C ALA A 155 1.36 -20.86 0.95
N LEU A 156 1.61 -19.87 1.80
CA LEU A 156 2.95 -19.40 2.17
C LEU A 156 3.26 -19.72 3.64
N ARG A 157 4.54 -20.00 3.90
CA ARG A 157 5.07 -20.06 5.27
C ARG A 157 4.97 -18.67 5.89
N ARG A 158 4.45 -18.63 7.11
CA ARG A 158 4.24 -17.42 7.91
C ARG A 158 4.87 -17.62 9.28
N ASP A 159 5.49 -16.59 9.82
CA ASP A 159 5.98 -16.58 11.19
C ASP A 159 4.87 -16.20 12.16
N ILE A 160 4.01 -15.25 11.76
CA ILE A 160 2.84 -14.83 12.53
C ILE A 160 1.61 -14.65 11.62
N THR A 161 0.44 -15.03 12.15
CA THR A 161 -0.87 -14.62 11.64
C THR A 161 -1.64 -13.95 12.77
N CYS A 162 -1.74 -12.61 12.73
CA CYS A 162 -2.48 -11.82 13.70
C CYS A 162 -3.97 -11.83 13.34
N SER A 163 -4.81 -12.48 14.15
CA SER A 163 -6.27 -12.43 13.98
C SER A 163 -6.84 -11.13 14.52
N THR A 164 -7.74 -10.47 13.80
CA THR A 164 -8.34 -9.20 14.20
C THR A 164 -9.71 -8.95 13.56
N ASP A 165 -10.48 -8.02 14.12
CA ASP A 165 -11.81 -7.62 13.66
C ASP A 165 -11.89 -6.17 13.17
N PHE A 166 -10.78 -5.41 13.17
CA PHE A 166 -10.83 -3.97 12.93
C PHE A 166 -11.39 -3.60 11.54
N ARG A 167 -11.19 -4.46 10.53
CA ARG A 167 -11.71 -4.21 9.19
C ARG A 167 -13.22 -4.37 9.11
N ALA A 168 -13.77 -5.36 9.83
CA ALA A 168 -15.23 -5.51 9.97
C ALA A 168 -15.85 -4.32 10.72
N LYS A 169 -15.07 -3.65 11.56
CA LYS A 169 -15.47 -2.44 12.29
C LYS A 169 -15.22 -1.15 11.54
N GLY A 170 -14.67 -1.19 10.31
CA GLY A 170 -14.46 -0.01 9.46
C GLY A 170 -13.19 0.80 9.77
N TYR A 171 -12.15 0.20 10.36
CA TYR A 171 -10.85 0.87 10.62
C TYR A 171 -9.85 0.71 9.46
N ALA A 172 -10.26 0.07 8.36
CA ALA A 172 -9.42 -0.05 7.16
C ALA A 172 -9.56 1.12 6.18
N GLU A 173 -10.40 2.11 6.49
CA GLU A 173 -10.70 3.23 5.60
C GLU A 173 -9.77 4.44 5.81
N HIS A 174 -9.10 4.51 6.96
CA HIS A 174 -8.36 5.68 7.38
C HIS A 174 -6.98 5.24 7.91
N GLY A 175 -5.92 5.61 7.20
CA GLY A 175 -4.53 5.33 7.58
C GLY A 175 -3.92 4.05 7.03
N ARG A 176 -2.74 3.72 7.55
CA ARG A 176 -1.88 2.59 7.15
C ARG A 176 -2.25 1.30 7.89
N PHE A 177 -3.55 0.96 7.96
CA PHE A 177 -4.12 -0.05 8.87
C PHE A 177 -3.40 -1.40 8.89
N THR A 178 -2.79 -1.80 7.77
CA THR A 178 -2.01 -3.05 7.69
C THR A 178 -0.82 -3.05 8.64
N GLY A 179 -0.31 -1.88 9.03
CA GLY A 179 0.83 -1.70 9.92
C GLY A 179 0.56 -2.04 11.39
N ALA A 180 -0.72 -2.15 11.81
CA ALA A 180 -1.06 -2.48 13.20
C ALA A 180 -0.47 -3.83 13.64
N ALA A 181 -0.65 -4.88 12.82
CA ALA A 181 -0.16 -6.22 13.16
C ALA A 181 1.36 -6.31 13.35
N PRO A 182 2.22 -5.84 12.42
CA PRO A 182 3.66 -5.88 12.61
C PRO A 182 4.14 -5.01 13.77
N LEU A 183 3.52 -3.84 14.01
CA LEU A 183 3.83 -3.02 15.19
C LEU A 183 3.59 -3.78 16.49
N LEU A 184 2.43 -4.43 16.61
CA LEU A 184 2.09 -5.22 17.79
C LEU A 184 2.96 -6.48 17.98
N HIS A 185 3.67 -6.93 16.95
CA HIS A 185 4.57 -8.08 17.02
C HIS A 185 6.05 -7.69 16.88
N ALA A 186 6.37 -6.40 16.93
CA ALA A 186 7.69 -5.91 16.56
C ALA A 186 8.78 -6.47 17.47
N ASP A 187 8.58 -6.49 18.79
CA ASP A 187 9.57 -7.06 19.73
C ASP A 187 9.57 -8.59 19.71
N TYR A 188 8.40 -9.22 19.54
CA TYR A 188 8.29 -10.67 19.47
C TYR A 188 9.06 -11.25 18.28
N LEU A 189 9.06 -10.54 17.15
CA LEU A 189 9.75 -10.93 15.92
C LEU A 189 11.12 -10.26 15.74
N ASP A 190 11.60 -9.50 16.73
CA ASP A 190 12.83 -8.72 16.66
C ASP A 190 12.93 -7.81 15.42
N LEU A 191 11.85 -7.09 15.07
CA LEU A 191 11.76 -6.33 13.81
C LEU A 191 12.55 -5.01 13.87
N ASP A 192 13.43 -4.81 12.90
CA ASP A 192 14.02 -3.51 12.57
C ASP A 192 13.09 -2.68 11.68
N ALA A 193 12.56 -3.32 10.64
CA ALA A 193 11.75 -2.69 9.61
C ALA A 193 10.76 -3.66 8.97
N VAL A 194 9.78 -3.12 8.25
CA VAL A 194 8.83 -3.90 7.43
C VAL A 194 8.90 -3.53 5.96
N VAL A 195 8.63 -4.49 5.09
CA VAL A 195 8.43 -4.32 3.65
C VAL A 195 6.95 -4.50 3.35
N THR A 196 6.39 -3.60 2.55
CA THR A 196 4.99 -3.62 2.15
C THR A 196 4.81 -3.78 0.65
N GLY A 197 3.64 -4.26 0.22
CA GLY A 197 3.25 -4.32 -1.19
C GLY A 197 2.71 -3.00 -1.75
N HIS A 198 3.12 -1.84 -1.20
CA HIS A 198 2.66 -0.54 -1.69
C HIS A 198 3.46 -0.12 -2.92
N LEU A 199 2.78 -0.02 -4.07
CA LEU A 199 3.33 0.35 -5.37
C LEU A 199 3.35 1.87 -5.56
N TYR A 200 4.04 2.42 -6.57
CA TYR A 200 4.08 3.88 -6.76
C TYR A 200 2.69 4.48 -7.04
N ASN A 201 1.79 3.71 -7.65
CA ASN A 201 0.42 4.16 -7.96
C ASN A 201 -0.55 3.98 -6.77
N HIS A 202 -0.07 3.55 -5.60
CA HIS A 202 -0.88 3.53 -4.38
C HIS A 202 -0.76 4.85 -3.60
N PRO A 203 -1.86 5.37 -3.01
CA PRO A 203 -1.81 6.58 -2.21
C PRO A 203 -0.82 6.52 -1.02
N PRO A 204 -0.17 7.65 -0.68
CA PRO A 204 0.02 8.81 -1.55
C PRO A 204 0.83 8.39 -2.79
N VAL A 205 0.36 8.78 -3.97
CA VAL A 205 0.98 8.38 -5.24
C VAL A 205 2.41 8.93 -5.31
N SER A 206 3.34 8.10 -5.77
CA SER A 206 4.78 8.38 -5.81
C SER A 206 5.22 8.86 -7.20
N PHE A 207 4.46 9.81 -7.77
CA PHE A 207 4.77 10.43 -9.07
C PHE A 207 5.64 11.68 -8.95
N GLU A 208 5.96 12.13 -7.75
CA GLU A 208 6.67 13.39 -7.55
C GLU A 208 8.13 13.37 -8.03
N PRO A 209 8.64 14.47 -8.59
CA PRO A 209 10.04 14.58 -8.95
C PRO A 209 10.88 14.58 -7.66
N LEU A 210 11.81 13.62 -7.53
CA LEU A 210 12.66 13.46 -6.34
C LEU A 210 13.87 14.43 -6.34
N LEU A 211 13.67 15.66 -6.84
CA LEU A 211 14.68 16.71 -7.02
C LEU A 211 15.14 17.31 -5.66
N GLY A 212 15.80 16.50 -4.84
CA GLY A 212 16.34 16.90 -3.55
C GLY A 212 15.33 17.05 -2.41
N GLN A 213 14.04 16.78 -2.67
CA GLN A 213 13.00 16.72 -1.64
C GLN A 213 12.70 15.26 -1.28
N PRO A 214 12.47 14.95 0.01
CA PRO A 214 12.01 13.61 0.39
C PRO A 214 10.63 13.34 -0.22
N PRO A 215 10.38 12.11 -0.71
CA PRO A 215 9.06 11.73 -1.18
C PRO A 215 7.97 11.94 -0.11
N ARG A 216 6.79 12.42 -0.50
CA ARG A 216 5.63 12.63 0.37
C ARG A 216 5.20 11.36 1.09
N TYR A 217 5.38 10.20 0.46
CA TYR A 217 5.02 8.92 1.07
C TYR A 217 5.82 8.62 2.35
N LEU A 218 6.99 9.23 2.55
CA LEU A 218 7.75 9.05 3.80
C LEU A 218 7.03 9.64 5.02
N ARG A 219 6.06 10.54 4.82
CA ARG A 219 5.18 10.99 5.89
C ARG A 219 4.29 9.85 6.42
N GLU A 220 3.95 8.88 5.57
CA GLU A 220 3.18 7.70 5.95
C GLU A 220 3.99 6.67 6.77
N ASP A 221 5.30 6.90 6.94
CA ASP A 221 6.16 6.09 7.78
C ASP A 221 6.08 6.51 9.25
N LEU A 222 5.58 7.72 9.54
CA LEU A 222 5.55 8.27 10.89
C LEU A 222 4.82 7.36 11.90
N PRO A 223 3.68 6.74 11.58
CA PRO A 223 3.08 5.72 12.46
C PRO A 223 4.04 4.56 12.78
N PHE A 224 4.80 4.06 11.81
CA PHE A 224 5.78 3.00 12.05
C PHE A 224 6.93 3.51 12.94
N LEU A 225 7.46 4.69 12.63
CA LEU A 225 8.57 5.30 13.35
C LEU A 225 8.23 5.66 14.81
N ALA A 226 6.97 6.00 15.10
CA ALA A 226 6.47 6.22 16.46
C ALA A 226 6.62 4.96 17.32
N GLY A 227 6.35 3.79 16.74
CA GLY A 227 6.58 2.49 17.35
C GLY A 227 8.01 1.98 17.20
N GLY A 228 8.96 2.82 16.77
CA GLY A 228 10.35 2.41 16.57
C GLY A 228 10.54 1.35 15.49
N LEU A 229 9.69 1.31 14.47
CA LEU A 229 9.75 0.37 13.34
C LEU A 229 10.01 1.15 12.04
N GLY A 230 10.96 0.71 11.21
CA GLY A 230 11.17 1.30 9.88
C GLY A 230 10.23 0.72 8.81
N GLU A 231 10.13 1.40 7.67
CA GLU A 231 9.56 0.82 6.45
C GLU A 231 10.57 0.84 5.31
N ILE A 232 10.64 -0.27 4.58
CA ILE A 232 11.47 -0.46 3.39
C ILE A 232 10.54 -0.41 2.18
N HIS A 233 10.67 0.66 1.39
CA HIS A 233 9.82 0.97 0.24
C HIS A 233 10.24 0.24 -1.04
N LEU A 234 10.38 -1.08 -0.99
CA LEU A 234 10.77 -1.90 -2.15
C LEU A 234 9.73 -1.87 -3.26
N ALA A 235 8.48 -2.20 -2.92
CA ALA A 235 7.41 -2.28 -3.91
C ALA A 235 7.08 -0.90 -4.51
N ARG A 236 7.42 0.20 -3.83
CA ARG A 236 7.16 1.56 -4.31
C ARG A 236 7.88 1.86 -5.61
N ALA A 237 9.00 1.18 -5.90
CA ALA A 237 9.69 1.34 -7.18
C ALA A 237 8.96 0.67 -8.35
N LEU A 238 7.90 -0.09 -8.08
CA LEU A 238 7.21 -0.94 -9.05
C LEU A 238 5.82 -0.41 -9.37
N SER A 239 5.38 -0.63 -10.62
CA SER A 239 4.01 -0.42 -11.05
C SER A 239 3.10 -1.58 -10.62
N SER A 240 1.81 -1.49 -10.96
CA SER A 240 0.85 -2.60 -10.81
C SER A 240 1.00 -3.76 -11.79
N VAL A 241 1.85 -3.61 -12.81
CA VAL A 241 2.13 -4.66 -13.82
C VAL A 241 3.31 -5.53 -13.40
N LEU A 242 4.34 -4.93 -12.82
CA LEU A 242 5.57 -5.64 -12.49
C LEU A 242 5.41 -6.79 -11.49
N PRO A 243 4.60 -6.66 -10.42
CA PRO A 243 4.28 -7.79 -9.56
C PRO A 243 3.72 -8.99 -10.33
N LEU A 244 2.97 -8.76 -11.41
CA LEU A 244 2.41 -9.83 -12.23
C LEU A 244 3.51 -10.59 -12.97
N GLN A 245 4.45 -9.86 -13.59
CA GLN A 245 5.61 -10.44 -14.28
C GLN A 245 6.48 -11.29 -13.34
N VAL A 246 6.68 -10.84 -12.09
CA VAL A 246 7.42 -11.60 -11.07
C VAL A 246 6.69 -12.91 -10.77
N VAL A 247 5.41 -12.85 -10.40
CA VAL A 247 4.68 -14.06 -9.95
C VAL A 247 4.41 -15.06 -11.06
N MET A 248 4.37 -14.62 -12.33
CA MET A 248 4.24 -15.52 -13.49
C MET A 248 5.45 -16.44 -13.67
N GLN A 249 6.60 -16.07 -13.14
CA GLN A 249 7.82 -16.87 -13.19
C GLN A 249 7.96 -17.82 -11.98
N GLY A 250 7.01 -17.74 -11.04
CA GLY A 250 6.96 -18.57 -9.84
C GLY A 250 6.18 -19.87 -10.01
N ASP A 251 5.76 -20.44 -8.88
CA ASP A 251 4.91 -21.63 -8.83
C ASP A 251 3.47 -21.28 -9.27
N PRO A 252 2.94 -21.91 -10.34
CA PRO A 252 1.58 -21.66 -10.83
C PRO A 252 0.48 -21.91 -9.79
N THR A 253 0.67 -22.89 -8.89
CA THR A 253 -0.28 -23.23 -7.83
C THR A 253 -0.35 -22.10 -6.80
N LEU A 254 0.81 -21.55 -6.45
CA LEU A 254 0.92 -20.43 -5.53
C LEU A 254 0.33 -19.15 -6.16
N LEU A 255 0.59 -18.93 -7.45
CA LEU A 255 0.00 -17.84 -8.21
C LEU A 255 -1.54 -17.92 -8.20
N GLU A 256 -2.13 -19.08 -8.48
CA GLU A 256 -3.59 -19.28 -8.47
C GLU A 256 -4.18 -19.04 -7.06
N ALA A 257 -3.53 -19.56 -6.01
CA ALA A 257 -3.95 -19.32 -4.64
C ALA A 257 -3.96 -17.81 -4.30
N CYS A 258 -2.90 -17.09 -4.66
CA CYS A 258 -2.78 -15.65 -4.44
C CYS A 258 -3.68 -14.80 -5.35
N TRP A 259 -4.01 -15.29 -6.54
CA TRP A 259 -5.02 -14.68 -7.41
C TRP A 259 -6.39 -14.66 -6.72
N HIS A 260 -6.83 -15.81 -6.23
CA HIS A 260 -8.08 -15.93 -5.48
C HIS A 260 -8.04 -15.23 -4.12
N GLY A 261 -6.84 -15.05 -3.54
CA GLY A 261 -6.60 -14.25 -2.35
C GLY A 261 -6.63 -12.73 -2.57
N SER A 262 -6.37 -12.24 -3.79
CA SER A 262 -6.15 -10.81 -4.02
C SER A 262 -7.41 -9.95 -4.00
N SER A 263 -8.54 -10.51 -4.44
CA SER A 263 -9.81 -9.81 -4.59
C SER A 263 -10.98 -10.75 -4.82
N ARG A 264 -12.19 -10.32 -4.45
CA ARG A 264 -13.42 -11.07 -4.75
C ARG A 264 -13.73 -11.08 -6.25
N PRO A 265 -14.38 -12.15 -6.74
CA PRO A 265 -14.93 -12.22 -8.09
C PRO A 265 -15.80 -11.01 -8.49
N GLY A 266 -15.56 -10.44 -9.67
CA GLY A 266 -16.38 -9.36 -10.24
C GLY A 266 -16.16 -7.99 -9.60
N THR A 267 -14.97 -7.76 -9.04
CA THR A 267 -14.51 -6.44 -8.58
C THR A 267 -13.67 -5.76 -9.66
N ASP A 268 -13.68 -4.42 -9.68
CA ASP A 268 -12.83 -3.61 -10.58
C ASP A 268 -11.34 -3.97 -10.46
N LYS A 269 -10.87 -4.20 -9.22
CA LYS A 269 -9.50 -4.67 -8.95
C LYS A 269 -9.19 -5.99 -9.65
N GLN A 270 -10.07 -6.98 -9.55
CA GLN A 270 -9.85 -8.28 -10.21
C GLN A 270 -9.87 -8.15 -11.73
N PHE A 271 -10.84 -7.42 -12.26
CA PHE A 271 -10.98 -7.22 -13.70
C PHE A 271 -9.74 -6.56 -14.31
N LYS A 272 -9.29 -5.43 -13.75
CA LYS A 272 -8.08 -4.73 -14.24
C LYS A 272 -6.84 -5.60 -14.12
N LYS A 273 -6.65 -6.32 -13.00
CA LYS A 273 -5.53 -7.27 -12.87
C LYS A 273 -5.60 -8.39 -13.91
N SER A 274 -6.80 -8.85 -14.28
CA SER A 274 -6.95 -9.88 -15.31
C SER A 274 -6.48 -9.40 -16.69
N LEU A 275 -6.80 -8.16 -17.05
CA LEU A 275 -6.33 -7.56 -18.31
C LEU A 275 -4.81 -7.40 -18.31
N MET A 276 -4.24 -6.90 -17.20
CA MET A 276 -2.79 -6.79 -17.08
C MET A 276 -2.09 -8.16 -17.17
N PHE A 277 -2.62 -9.22 -16.54
CA PHE A 277 -2.09 -10.56 -16.72
C PHE A 277 -2.21 -11.05 -18.16
N ARG A 278 -3.37 -10.89 -18.82
CA ARG A 278 -3.54 -11.32 -20.23
C ARG A 278 -2.49 -10.68 -21.14
N ARG A 279 -2.19 -9.40 -20.92
CA ARG A 279 -1.11 -8.70 -21.63
C ARG A 279 0.24 -9.33 -21.33
N MET A 280 0.58 -9.58 -20.07
CA MET A 280 1.87 -10.19 -19.70
C MET A 280 2.02 -11.61 -20.27
N TYR A 281 0.96 -12.43 -20.23
CA TYR A 281 0.96 -13.76 -20.86
C TYR A 281 1.18 -13.65 -22.37
N ALA A 282 0.47 -12.74 -23.05
CA ALA A 282 0.66 -12.50 -24.48
C ALA A 282 2.08 -12.02 -24.82
N LYS A 283 2.63 -11.07 -24.04
CA LYS A 283 4.00 -10.54 -24.21
C LYS A 283 5.06 -11.63 -24.10
N LEU A 284 4.87 -12.58 -23.18
CA LEU A 284 5.78 -13.70 -22.96
C LEU A 284 5.51 -14.91 -23.87
N GLY A 285 4.50 -14.84 -24.75
CA GLY A 285 4.12 -15.98 -25.60
C GLY A 285 3.57 -17.18 -24.82
N LEU A 286 3.02 -16.94 -23.62
CA LEU A 286 2.51 -17.97 -22.72
C LEU A 286 0.99 -18.09 -22.83
N THR A 287 0.46 -19.29 -22.61
CA THR A 287 -0.99 -19.52 -22.53
C THR A 287 -1.55 -18.93 -21.24
N CYS A 288 -2.51 -18.02 -21.37
CA CYS A 288 -3.18 -17.43 -20.22
C CYS A 288 -4.13 -18.45 -19.54
N PRO A 289 -4.00 -18.70 -18.22
CA PRO A 289 -4.89 -19.61 -17.50
C PRO A 289 -6.35 -19.19 -17.57
N GLU A 290 -7.25 -20.16 -17.61
CA GLU A 290 -8.70 -19.93 -17.74
C GLU A 290 -9.25 -19.01 -16.64
N TRP A 291 -8.78 -19.17 -15.40
CA TRP A 291 -9.21 -18.39 -14.24
C TRP A 291 -8.75 -16.90 -14.27
N ILE A 292 -7.84 -16.53 -15.19
CA ILE A 292 -7.53 -15.13 -15.57
C ILE A 292 -8.30 -14.72 -16.83
N ALA A 293 -8.34 -15.60 -17.83
CA ALA A 293 -8.93 -15.33 -19.13
C ALA A 293 -10.45 -15.10 -19.05
N ASN A 294 -11.13 -15.73 -18.09
CA ASN A 294 -12.59 -15.73 -17.97
C ASN A 294 -13.10 -15.00 -16.72
N VAL A 295 -12.50 -13.86 -16.40
CA VAL A 295 -12.93 -13.02 -15.27
C VAL A 295 -14.21 -12.25 -15.64
N PRO A 296 -15.25 -12.28 -14.78
CA PRO A 296 -16.48 -11.55 -15.05
C PRO A 296 -16.24 -10.03 -15.02
N ASN A 297 -17.02 -9.30 -15.82
CA ASN A 297 -17.08 -7.85 -15.74
C ASN A 297 -17.45 -7.41 -14.31
N PRO A 298 -16.98 -6.24 -13.85
CA PRO A 298 -17.35 -5.70 -12.56
C PRO A 298 -18.84 -5.46 -12.44
N ARG A 299 -19.36 -5.67 -11.23
CA ARG A 299 -20.79 -5.49 -10.92
C ARG A 299 -21.22 -4.03 -10.83
N ARG A 300 -20.26 -3.12 -10.70
CA ARG A 300 -20.49 -1.69 -10.53
C ARG A 300 -19.56 -0.93 -11.47
N GLN A 301 -20.14 0.01 -12.21
CA GLN A 301 -19.38 1.01 -12.92
C GLN A 301 -18.88 2.11 -11.97
N LEU A 302 -17.71 2.63 -12.28
CA LEU A 302 -17.03 3.69 -11.56
C LEU A 302 -17.01 4.97 -12.41
N ASP A 303 -16.71 6.09 -11.77
CA ASP A 303 -16.24 7.32 -12.42
C ASP A 303 -14.74 7.20 -12.66
N VAL A 304 -14.26 7.61 -13.83
CA VAL A 304 -12.81 7.68 -14.14
C VAL A 304 -12.08 8.53 -13.12
N LEU A 305 -12.67 9.68 -12.77
CA LEU A 305 -12.09 10.63 -11.82
C LEU A 305 -12.48 10.33 -10.36
N GLY A 306 -13.30 9.30 -10.11
CA GLY A 306 -13.68 8.88 -8.76
C GLY A 306 -12.51 8.28 -7.95
N ASN A 307 -11.45 7.84 -8.63
CA ASN A 307 -10.19 7.45 -8.01
C ASN A 307 -9.00 7.88 -8.88
N PRO A 308 -8.52 9.12 -8.73
CA PRO A 308 -7.45 9.66 -9.57
C PRO A 308 -6.16 8.85 -9.53
N ALA A 309 -5.86 8.17 -8.42
CA ALA A 309 -4.68 7.29 -8.31
C ALA A 309 -4.72 6.10 -9.28
N SER A 310 -5.90 5.76 -9.82
CA SER A 310 -6.08 4.68 -10.80
C SER A 310 -5.97 5.13 -12.26
N ILE A 311 -5.92 6.44 -12.54
CA ILE A 311 -5.83 6.99 -13.90
C ILE A 311 -4.63 6.42 -14.67
N PRO A 312 -3.41 6.33 -14.10
CA PRO A 312 -2.28 5.78 -14.83
C PRO A 312 -2.52 4.34 -15.30
N THR A 313 -3.05 3.48 -14.41
CA THR A 313 -3.38 2.08 -14.76
C THR A 313 -4.52 2.01 -15.76
N LEU A 314 -5.51 2.91 -15.67
CA LEU A 314 -6.61 3.00 -16.63
C LEU A 314 -6.08 3.30 -18.05
N LEU A 315 -5.22 4.30 -18.19
CA LEU A 315 -4.68 4.73 -19.47
C LEU A 315 -3.76 3.65 -20.09
N TYR A 316 -2.94 3.00 -19.27
CA TYR A 316 -2.17 1.81 -19.67
C TYR A 316 -3.08 0.72 -20.28
N LEU A 317 -4.19 0.42 -19.62
CA LEU A 317 -5.13 -0.60 -20.10
C LEU A 317 -5.85 -0.17 -21.38
N ILE A 318 -6.21 1.11 -21.52
CA ILE A 318 -6.82 1.64 -22.75
C ILE A 318 -5.85 1.56 -23.92
N HIS A 319 -4.59 1.91 -23.71
CA HIS A 319 -3.56 1.85 -24.75
C HIS A 319 -3.40 0.43 -25.32
N HIS A 320 -3.55 -0.61 -24.49
CA HIS A 320 -3.33 -2.00 -24.93
C HIS A 320 -4.58 -2.77 -25.31
N PHE A 321 -5.76 -2.43 -24.76
CA PHE A 321 -7.00 -3.16 -25.01
C PHE A 321 -8.08 -2.33 -25.69
N GLY A 322 -7.85 -1.03 -25.89
CA GLY A 322 -8.82 -0.08 -26.39
C GLY A 322 -9.87 0.32 -25.35
N VAL A 323 -10.58 1.40 -25.66
CA VAL A 323 -11.64 1.99 -24.80
C VAL A 323 -12.77 1.00 -24.55
N ASP A 324 -13.15 0.22 -25.56
CA ASP A 324 -14.29 -0.70 -25.49
C ASP A 324 -14.09 -1.81 -24.45
N ALA A 325 -12.85 -2.26 -24.23
CA ALA A 325 -12.54 -3.25 -23.21
C ALA A 325 -12.84 -2.75 -21.79
N LEU A 326 -12.80 -1.44 -21.55
CA LEU A 326 -13.02 -0.85 -20.22
C LEU A 326 -14.38 -0.18 -20.05
N ARG A 327 -15.17 -0.06 -21.12
CA ARG A 327 -16.54 0.47 -21.07
C ARG A 327 -17.44 -0.23 -20.03
N PRO A 328 -17.32 -1.56 -19.77
CA PRO A 328 -18.06 -2.20 -18.69
C PRO A 328 -17.69 -1.70 -17.28
N ASN A 329 -16.50 -1.11 -17.09
CA ASN A 329 -16.03 -0.60 -15.78
C ASN A 329 -16.36 0.86 -15.54
N TYR A 330 -16.48 1.68 -16.58
CA TYR A 330 -16.53 3.14 -16.45
C TYR A 330 -17.68 3.72 -17.27
N HIS A 331 -18.57 4.46 -16.62
CA HIS A 331 -19.77 5.00 -17.28
C HIS A 331 -19.53 6.37 -17.92
N ASP A 332 -18.56 7.12 -17.43
CA ASP A 332 -18.15 8.46 -17.88
C ASP A 332 -16.98 8.43 -18.88
N LEU A 333 -16.50 7.25 -19.27
CA LEU A 333 -15.28 7.10 -20.08
C LEU A 333 -15.32 7.90 -21.39
N ALA A 334 -16.49 7.98 -22.04
CA ALA A 334 -16.69 8.73 -23.28
C ALA A 334 -16.66 10.26 -23.11
N MET A 335 -16.68 10.77 -21.87
CA MET A 335 -16.60 12.21 -21.59
C MET A 335 -15.16 12.72 -21.50
N HIS A 336 -14.18 11.83 -21.55
CA HIS A 336 -12.76 12.14 -21.42
C HIS A 336 -12.07 12.18 -22.78
N ASP A 337 -11.15 13.12 -22.94
CA ASP A 337 -10.24 13.10 -24.08
C ASP A 337 -9.12 12.11 -23.77
N LEU A 338 -9.08 11.00 -24.51
CA LEU A 338 -8.07 9.97 -24.36
C LEU A 338 -6.98 10.08 -25.43
N THR A 339 -7.19 10.94 -26.45
CA THR A 339 -6.23 11.17 -27.54
C THR A 339 -5.00 11.95 -27.08
N LEU A 340 -5.09 12.58 -25.91
CA LEU A 340 -3.94 13.25 -25.28
C LEU A 340 -2.77 12.30 -24.99
N CYS A 341 -3.03 10.99 -24.85
CA CYS A 341 -2.00 9.97 -24.67
C CYS A 341 -1.51 9.36 -25.99
N ASP A 342 -1.96 9.85 -27.14
CA ASP A 342 -1.49 9.37 -28.44
C ASP A 342 0.03 9.60 -28.55
N GLY A 343 0.74 8.57 -29.00
CA GLY A 343 2.20 8.56 -29.08
C GLY A 343 2.90 7.97 -27.85
N MET A 344 2.20 7.75 -26.73
CA MET A 344 2.77 7.05 -25.58
C MET A 344 2.85 5.53 -25.81
N THR A 345 3.90 4.89 -25.29
CA THR A 345 4.13 3.44 -25.23
C THR A 345 3.70 2.83 -23.89
N PHE A 346 3.69 3.63 -22.82
CA PHE A 346 3.46 3.20 -21.43
C PHE A 346 4.46 2.14 -20.92
N GLU A 347 5.63 2.03 -21.53
CA GLU A 347 6.65 1.05 -21.11
C GLU A 347 7.19 1.32 -19.70
N PHE A 348 7.05 2.54 -19.17
CA PHE A 348 7.41 2.85 -17.79
C PHE A 348 6.60 2.03 -16.76
N PHE A 349 5.43 1.48 -17.13
CA PHE A 349 4.73 0.51 -16.27
C PHE A 349 5.46 -0.84 -16.19
N GLU A 350 6.36 -1.12 -17.10
CA GLU A 350 7.06 -2.40 -17.26
C GLU A 350 8.55 -2.29 -16.90
N HIS A 351 8.96 -1.12 -16.43
CA HIS A 351 10.27 -0.83 -15.87
C HIS A 351 10.13 -0.38 -14.41
N TYR A 352 11.18 -0.50 -13.60
CA TYR A 352 11.19 0.00 -12.23
C TYR A 352 11.71 1.45 -12.17
N ASN A 353 11.18 2.25 -11.26
CA ASN A 353 11.63 3.62 -11.03
C ASN A 353 12.96 3.62 -10.24
N PRO A 354 14.11 3.95 -10.86
CA PRO A 354 15.40 3.85 -10.19
C PRO A 354 15.57 4.88 -9.07
N SER A 355 14.91 6.04 -9.17
CA SER A 355 14.98 7.09 -8.14
C SER A 355 14.37 6.62 -6.81
N ILE A 356 13.35 5.75 -6.84
CA ILE A 356 12.80 5.14 -5.61
C ILE A 356 13.72 4.06 -5.08
N THR A 357 14.33 3.23 -5.94
CA THR A 357 15.29 2.21 -5.49
C THR A 357 16.54 2.78 -4.82
N ALA A 358 16.85 4.06 -5.04
CA ALA A 358 17.91 4.78 -4.34
C ALA A 358 17.64 4.94 -2.84
N PHE A 359 16.38 4.85 -2.39
CA PHE A 359 15.98 4.93 -0.97
C PHE A 359 16.03 3.57 -0.26
N LEU A 360 16.37 2.49 -0.96
CA LEU A 360 16.55 1.19 -0.31
C LEU A 360 17.77 1.22 0.63
N PRO A 361 17.71 0.51 1.77
CA PRO A 361 18.90 0.29 2.59
C PRO A 361 20.03 -0.29 1.72
N HIS A 362 21.24 0.25 1.87
CA HIS A 362 22.41 -0.15 1.09
C HIS A 362 22.67 -1.67 1.15
N SER A 363 22.38 -2.30 2.29
CA SER A 363 22.49 -3.76 2.48
C SER A 363 21.54 -4.57 1.61
N LEU A 364 20.41 -4.01 1.18
CA LEU A 364 19.38 -4.68 0.38
C LEU A 364 19.46 -4.33 -1.10
N GLN A 365 19.92 -3.11 -1.42
CA GLN A 365 19.81 -2.54 -2.76
C GLN A 365 20.36 -3.47 -3.84
N ARG A 366 21.58 -3.99 -3.67
CA ARG A 366 22.19 -4.91 -4.65
C ARG A 366 21.36 -6.17 -4.87
N GLY A 367 20.94 -6.84 -3.79
CA GLY A 367 20.18 -8.10 -3.88
C GLY A 367 18.82 -7.88 -4.54
N VAL A 368 18.14 -6.79 -4.21
CA VAL A 368 16.85 -6.42 -4.81
C VAL A 368 16.99 -6.11 -6.30
N LEU A 369 17.99 -5.33 -6.70
CA LEU A 369 18.21 -5.00 -8.11
C LEU A 369 18.60 -6.24 -8.93
N GLN A 370 19.40 -7.15 -8.36
CA GLN A 370 19.71 -8.44 -8.98
C GLN A 370 18.46 -9.30 -9.14
N ALA A 371 17.59 -9.36 -8.13
CA ALA A 371 16.33 -10.07 -8.22
C ALA A 371 15.42 -9.49 -9.32
N LEU A 372 15.22 -8.16 -9.35
CA LEU A 372 14.43 -7.50 -10.40
C LEU A 372 14.98 -7.81 -11.81
N ASN A 373 16.29 -7.72 -11.99
CA ASN A 373 16.93 -8.07 -13.26
C ASN A 373 16.71 -9.54 -13.65
N SER A 374 16.76 -10.47 -12.69
CA SER A 374 16.49 -11.89 -12.94
C SER A 374 15.06 -12.17 -13.40
N TYR A 375 14.12 -11.29 -13.04
CA TYR A 375 12.74 -11.32 -13.53
C TYR A 375 12.56 -10.59 -14.87
N GLY A 376 13.62 -10.07 -15.47
CA GLY A 376 13.56 -9.28 -16.71
C GLY A 376 12.94 -7.89 -16.51
N ILE A 377 13.09 -7.31 -15.32
CA ILE A 377 12.59 -5.97 -15.00
C ILE A 377 13.77 -4.99 -15.03
N GLU A 378 13.71 -4.07 -15.98
CA GLU A 378 14.75 -3.08 -16.24
C GLU A 378 14.43 -1.72 -15.59
N PRO A 379 15.43 -0.84 -15.36
CA PRO A 379 15.16 0.52 -14.88
C PRO A 379 14.49 1.36 -15.97
N TYR A 380 13.82 2.44 -15.56
CA TYR A 380 13.33 3.48 -16.47
C TYR A 380 14.42 3.97 -17.43
N THR A 381 14.05 4.05 -18.71
CA THR A 381 14.78 4.73 -19.79
C THR A 381 14.52 6.24 -19.76
N GLU A 382 15.20 7.00 -20.63
CA GLU A 382 14.90 8.43 -20.81
C GLU A 382 13.45 8.66 -21.25
N TYR A 383 12.94 7.84 -22.16
CA TYR A 383 11.57 7.96 -22.66
C TYR A 383 10.54 7.69 -21.56
N ASP A 384 10.80 6.70 -20.69
CA ASP A 384 9.96 6.41 -19.53
C ASP A 384 9.82 7.61 -18.59
N TRP A 385 10.91 8.39 -18.41
CA TRP A 385 10.85 9.60 -17.59
C TRP A 385 9.94 10.68 -18.19
N ILE A 386 9.95 10.84 -19.52
CA ILE A 386 9.08 11.78 -20.23
C ILE A 386 7.61 11.40 -20.03
N GLU A 387 7.28 10.11 -20.23
CA GLU A 387 5.93 9.58 -20.05
C GLU A 387 5.45 9.66 -18.60
N PHE A 388 6.33 9.29 -17.66
CA PHE A 388 6.04 9.36 -16.23
C PHE A 388 5.77 10.79 -15.78
N ALA A 389 6.55 11.75 -16.27
CA ALA A 389 6.34 13.18 -15.99
C ALA A 389 5.02 13.70 -16.58
N TYR A 390 4.65 13.27 -17.79
CA TYR A 390 3.35 13.61 -18.38
C TYR A 390 2.19 13.03 -17.57
N MET A 391 2.30 11.75 -17.20
CA MET A 391 1.31 11.04 -16.38
C MET A 391 1.09 11.69 -15.01
N ARG A 392 2.15 12.23 -14.42
CA ARG A 392 2.09 13.02 -13.20
C ARG A 392 1.20 14.26 -13.38
N VAL A 393 1.42 15.04 -14.43
CA VAL A 393 0.64 16.27 -14.71
C VAL A 393 -0.84 15.93 -14.88
N LEU A 394 -1.16 14.85 -15.61
CA LEU A 394 -2.54 14.39 -15.77
C LEU A 394 -3.17 13.99 -14.43
N THR A 395 -2.45 13.24 -13.60
CA THR A 395 -2.94 12.78 -12.30
C THR A 395 -3.12 13.94 -11.32
N GLU A 396 -2.19 14.90 -11.30
CA GLU A 396 -2.27 16.11 -10.48
C GLU A 396 -3.45 16.99 -10.88
N ALA A 397 -3.68 17.18 -12.18
CA ALA A 397 -4.84 17.93 -12.68
C ALA A 397 -6.18 17.29 -12.29
N ALA A 398 -6.26 15.95 -12.35
CA ALA A 398 -7.42 15.21 -11.87
C ALA A 398 -7.63 15.34 -10.36
N LEU A 399 -6.55 15.23 -9.56
CA LEU A 399 -6.59 15.42 -8.11
C LEU A 399 -6.99 16.84 -7.70
N ALA A 400 -6.64 17.84 -8.49
CA ALA A 400 -6.97 19.24 -8.24
C ALA A 400 -8.44 19.60 -8.57
N GLY A 401 -9.26 18.62 -8.99
CA GLY A 401 -10.69 18.83 -9.25
C GLY A 401 -11.02 19.10 -10.72
N GLY A 402 -10.12 18.76 -11.65
CA GLY A 402 -10.45 18.73 -13.07
C GLY A 402 -11.69 17.87 -13.31
N ARG A 403 -12.61 18.33 -14.17
CA ARG A 403 -13.87 17.61 -14.46
C ARG A 403 -13.73 16.57 -15.58
N ARG A 404 -12.63 16.63 -16.33
CA ARG A 404 -12.30 15.74 -17.44
C ARG A 404 -10.79 15.53 -17.50
N LEU A 405 -10.33 14.31 -17.83
CA LEU A 405 -8.94 14.09 -18.22
C LEU A 405 -8.56 15.03 -19.39
N GLY A 406 -7.36 15.61 -19.30
CA GLY A 406 -6.86 16.60 -20.26
C GLY A 406 -7.21 18.05 -19.95
N ARG A 407 -7.92 18.34 -18.85
CA ARG A 407 -8.20 19.71 -18.40
C ARG A 407 -7.80 19.92 -16.94
N ASN A 408 -7.22 21.07 -16.64
CA ASN A 408 -6.89 21.48 -15.27
C ASN A 408 -8.09 22.17 -14.58
N PRO A 409 -8.00 22.54 -13.28
CA PRO A 409 -9.12 23.16 -12.55
C PRO A 409 -9.64 24.46 -13.15
N ASP A 410 -8.76 25.21 -13.82
CA ASP A 410 -9.07 26.46 -14.53
C ASP A 410 -9.58 26.21 -15.97
N ASP A 411 -9.83 24.95 -16.33
CA ASP A 411 -10.34 24.49 -17.63
C ASP A 411 -9.39 24.74 -18.82
N SER A 412 -8.11 25.06 -18.56
CA SER A 412 -7.07 25.09 -19.60
C SER A 412 -6.63 23.68 -19.99
N ALA A 413 -6.33 23.51 -21.27
CA ALA A 413 -5.98 22.23 -21.85
C ALA A 413 -4.55 21.82 -21.48
N ILE A 414 -4.38 20.56 -21.07
CA ILE A 414 -3.08 19.91 -21.03
C ILE A 414 -2.73 19.57 -22.49
N PRO A 415 -1.53 19.94 -23.00
CA PRO A 415 -1.18 19.66 -24.38
C PRO A 415 -1.15 18.15 -24.64
N PRO A 416 -1.41 17.69 -25.87
CA PRO A 416 -1.18 16.29 -26.26
C PRO A 416 0.27 15.86 -25.97
N PHE A 417 0.48 14.57 -25.69
CA PHE A 417 1.78 14.03 -25.30
C PHE A 417 2.91 14.36 -26.30
N GLU A 418 2.64 14.32 -27.60
CA GLU A 418 3.62 14.68 -28.63
C GLU A 418 4.16 16.12 -28.47
N ALA A 419 3.28 17.08 -28.23
CA ALA A 419 3.66 18.47 -27.99
C ALA A 419 4.34 18.65 -26.62
N TRP A 420 3.93 17.88 -25.61
CA TRP A 420 4.62 17.84 -24.31
C TRP A 420 6.06 17.34 -24.46
N ARG A 421 6.27 16.26 -25.21
CA ARG A 421 7.58 15.65 -25.42
C ARG A 421 8.59 16.63 -26.02
N GLU A 422 8.16 17.44 -27.00
CA GLU A 422 9.01 18.46 -27.62
C GLU A 422 9.44 19.58 -26.67
N THR A 423 8.69 19.79 -25.58
CA THR A 423 8.91 20.88 -24.61
C THR A 423 9.41 20.37 -23.26
N TYR A 424 9.58 19.06 -23.10
CA TYR A 424 9.99 18.46 -21.84
C TYR A 424 11.46 18.82 -21.53
N PRO A 425 11.73 19.48 -20.39
CA PRO A 425 13.06 20.02 -20.08
C PRO A 425 14.09 18.95 -19.64
N GLY A 426 13.69 17.68 -19.57
CA GLY A 426 14.50 16.60 -18.99
C GLY A 426 14.13 16.32 -17.51
N PRO A 427 14.66 15.21 -16.96
CA PRO A 427 14.45 14.79 -15.58
C PRO A 427 15.09 15.70 -14.53
#